data_AF-A0A937KH53-F1
#
_entry.id   AF-A0A937KH53-F1
#
_cell.length_a   1.000
_cell.length_b   1.000
_cell.length_c   1.000
_cell.angle_alpha   90.00
_cell.angle_beta   90.00
_cell.angle_gamma   90.00
#
_symmetry.space_group_name_H-M   'P 1'
#
loop_
_entity.id
_entity.type
_entity.pdbx_description
1 polymer ?
#
loop_
_entity_poly.entity_id
_entity_poly.type
_entity_poly.pdbx_seq_one_letter_code
_entity_poly.pdbx_strand_id
1 'polypeptide(L)'
;MRWRKLALWLLLCPLGLTAQVDLNESEVSTTRILFVLDASNSMYGRWDEGTKMEIAQRLMSSMLDSLSLVPNPQFQLALRVYGHQKPVPPQDCNDTKLEVGFAYNNLGRIKQVIRSLRPMGTTPIARSILRADNDFPKDCPTGHCRDIILLITDGVEACDEDPCEASAILQKKGRVLKPFVIGVGLDKDLIKTFDCVGTYYDASDEKTFKKALGVIVTQALDNTTGQINLVDQFGKNSGTNLPILLRNSASKLVDRSIIHTMNYHNQPDTLLVDPIVSYEGTVYSIPPRPIRETAMYAGKHNHMAADVVQGGLKLTMPGLKLSQMPPVAVVRAPENPADILHVQPFNTTVTYIAGSYDLDILTLPRIRQRVTLKPGTTQEITIPPAGEVTIQLKSSGYGAIFVVDGSDWTWVAPLDELQTRQQFSLQPGTYKVIYRPRTAQQTTYSKTQTFTVSPGSSTLVRIL
;
A
#
# COMPACT_ATOMS: atom_id res chain seq x y z
N MET A 1 71.24 37.26 22.95
CA MET A 1 69.88 37.72 22.63
C MET A 1 69.22 36.66 21.74
N ARG A 2 68.46 35.73 22.32
CA ARG A 2 67.80 34.60 21.62
C ARG A 2 66.31 34.91 21.53
N TRP A 3 65.78 35.12 20.33
CA TRP A 3 64.33 35.26 20.10
C TRP A 3 63.72 33.93 19.67
N ARG A 4 62.77 33.46 20.48
CA ARG A 4 61.92 32.28 20.25
C ARG A 4 60.87 32.61 19.20
N LYS A 5 60.73 31.78 18.16
CA LYS A 5 59.53 31.76 17.32
C LYS A 5 58.56 30.72 17.89
N LEU A 6 57.42 31.18 18.42
CA LEU A 6 56.24 30.35 18.68
C LEU A 6 55.55 30.07 17.34
N ALA A 7 55.38 28.80 17.00
CA ALA A 7 54.49 28.36 15.92
C ALA A 7 53.12 28.05 16.53
N LEU A 8 52.13 28.87 16.18
CA LEU A 8 50.72 28.68 16.55
C LEU A 8 50.08 27.72 15.53
N TRP A 9 49.82 26.48 15.92
CA TRP A 9 49.04 25.53 15.12
C TRP A 9 47.55 25.83 15.30
N LEU A 10 46.94 26.46 14.29
CA LEU A 10 45.49 26.57 14.17
C LEU A 10 44.92 25.21 13.71
N LEU A 11 44.25 24.52 14.63
CA LEU A 11 43.39 23.38 14.31
C LEU A 11 42.19 23.86 13.49
N LEU A 12 42.21 23.61 12.17
CA LEU A 12 41.00 23.61 11.35
C LEU A 12 40.20 22.34 11.68
N CYS A 13 39.16 22.49 12.48
CA CYS A 13 38.10 21.49 12.63
C CYS A 13 37.22 21.55 11.37
N PRO A 14 37.12 20.49 10.55
CA PRO A 14 36.17 20.49 9.46
C PRO A 14 34.79 20.32 10.08
N LEU A 15 34.00 21.40 10.09
CA LEU A 15 32.55 21.29 10.21
C LEU A 15 32.08 20.44 9.04
N GLY A 16 31.83 19.16 9.30
CA GLY A 16 31.15 18.28 8.36
C GLY A 16 29.77 18.85 8.09
N LEU A 17 29.61 19.57 6.99
CA LEU A 17 28.33 19.65 6.30
C LEU A 17 28.01 18.20 5.92
N THR A 18 27.12 17.56 6.69
CA THR A 18 26.39 16.41 6.19
C THR A 18 25.52 16.92 5.06
N ALA A 19 26.05 16.87 3.83
CA ALA A 19 25.21 16.97 2.65
C ALA A 19 24.17 15.85 2.77
N GLN A 20 22.90 16.22 2.85
CA GLN A 20 21.82 15.28 2.57
C GLN A 20 22.07 14.82 1.13
N VAL A 21 22.51 13.57 0.98
CA VAL A 21 22.48 12.91 -0.30
C VAL A 21 21.00 12.77 -0.62
N ASP A 22 20.52 13.59 -1.55
CA ASP A 22 19.20 13.42 -2.14
C ASP A 22 19.21 12.09 -2.90
N LEU A 23 18.74 11.03 -2.24
CA LEU A 23 18.56 9.71 -2.87
C LEU A 23 17.33 9.69 -3.79
N ASN A 24 16.58 10.79 -3.87
CA ASN A 24 15.51 10.98 -4.83
C ASN A 24 16.09 11.48 -6.16
N GLU A 25 16.73 10.57 -6.90
CA GLU A 25 16.66 10.66 -8.35
C GLU A 25 15.17 10.57 -8.68
N SER A 26 14.60 11.62 -9.29
CA SER A 26 13.20 11.60 -9.72
C SER A 26 12.96 10.32 -10.49
N GLU A 27 12.11 9.42 -9.99
CA GLU A 27 11.80 8.14 -10.64
C GLU A 27 11.29 8.40 -12.05
N VAL A 28 12.22 8.38 -12.99
CA VAL A 28 12.01 8.54 -14.41
C VAL A 28 11.26 7.29 -14.86
N SER A 29 9.93 7.33 -14.96
CA SER A 29 9.15 6.18 -15.42
C SER A 29 9.21 6.09 -16.94
N THR A 30 9.54 4.91 -17.50
CA THR A 30 9.46 4.69 -18.95
C THR A 30 7.99 4.47 -19.35
N THR A 31 7.46 5.27 -20.27
CA THR A 31 6.11 5.03 -20.83
C THR A 31 6.18 4.12 -22.05
N ARG A 32 5.38 3.06 -22.10
CA ARG A 32 5.24 2.17 -23.25
C ARG A 32 3.86 2.33 -23.86
N ILE A 33 3.81 2.71 -25.13
CA ILE A 33 2.55 2.88 -25.85
C ILE A 33 2.50 1.88 -26.99
N LEU A 34 1.57 0.93 -26.91
CA LEU A 34 1.21 0.05 -28.02
C LEU A 34 0.00 0.60 -28.75
N PHE A 35 0.19 0.94 -30.01
CA PHE A 35 -0.92 1.22 -30.91
C PHE A 35 -1.51 -0.10 -31.41
N VAL A 36 -2.81 -0.28 -31.25
CA VAL A 36 -3.57 -1.37 -31.85
C VAL A 36 -4.53 -0.76 -32.86
N LEU A 37 -4.19 -0.88 -34.15
CA LEU A 37 -4.93 -0.23 -35.23
C LEU A 37 -5.79 -1.24 -36.00
N ASP A 38 -7.05 -0.86 -36.20
CA ASP A 38 -8.00 -1.54 -37.07
C ASP A 38 -7.70 -1.27 -38.55
N ALA A 39 -7.50 -2.34 -39.30
CA ALA A 39 -7.41 -2.34 -40.74
C ALA A 39 -8.31 -3.41 -41.38
N SER A 40 -9.42 -3.73 -40.72
CA SER A 40 -10.45 -4.61 -41.24
C SER A 40 -11.26 -3.96 -42.37
N ASN A 41 -12.05 -4.75 -43.10
CA ASN A 41 -12.83 -4.27 -44.25
C ASN A 41 -13.82 -3.14 -43.90
N SER A 42 -14.32 -3.06 -42.65
CA SER A 42 -15.22 -1.98 -42.21
C SER A 42 -14.59 -0.59 -42.29
N MET A 43 -13.26 -0.52 -42.19
CA MET A 43 -12.48 0.72 -42.30
C MET A 43 -12.48 1.35 -43.71
N TYR A 44 -13.02 0.67 -44.73
CA TYR A 44 -13.35 1.27 -46.03
C TYR A 44 -14.58 2.19 -45.98
N GLY A 45 -15.39 2.13 -44.92
CA GLY A 45 -16.52 3.01 -44.72
C GLY A 45 -16.12 4.48 -44.81
N ARG A 46 -16.99 5.32 -45.38
CA ARG A 46 -16.77 6.77 -45.39
C ARG A 46 -17.12 7.36 -44.04
N TRP A 47 -16.31 8.33 -43.61
CA TRP A 47 -16.54 9.12 -42.43
C TRP A 47 -15.96 10.51 -42.68
N ASP A 48 -16.73 11.57 -42.38
CA ASP A 48 -16.32 12.97 -42.64
C ASP A 48 -15.81 13.19 -44.08
N GLU A 49 -14.56 13.65 -44.26
CA GLU A 49 -13.95 14.01 -45.56
C GLU A 49 -13.30 12.82 -46.30
N GLY A 50 -13.26 11.62 -45.73
CA GLY A 50 -12.48 10.49 -46.28
C GLY A 50 -13.03 9.11 -45.91
N THR A 51 -12.23 8.06 -46.13
CA THR A 51 -12.46 6.75 -45.52
C THR A 51 -12.01 6.76 -44.06
N LYS A 52 -12.61 5.91 -43.21
CA LYS A 52 -12.20 5.76 -41.80
C LYS A 52 -10.70 5.44 -41.69
N MET A 53 -10.17 4.62 -42.59
CA MET A 53 -8.74 4.31 -42.67
C MET A 53 -7.88 5.54 -42.99
N GLU A 54 -8.21 6.32 -44.02
CA GLU A 54 -7.44 7.53 -44.38
C GLU A 54 -7.38 8.50 -43.20
N ILE A 55 -8.49 8.64 -42.48
CA ILE A 55 -8.55 9.51 -41.32
C ILE A 55 -7.73 8.95 -40.15
N ALA A 56 -7.85 7.65 -39.85
CA ALA A 56 -7.01 6.99 -38.86
C ALA A 56 -5.51 7.16 -39.17
N GLN A 57 -5.11 6.97 -40.43
CA GLN A 57 -3.72 7.17 -40.91
C GLN A 57 -3.25 8.62 -40.71
N ARG A 58 -4.07 9.61 -41.07
CA ARG A 58 -3.76 11.04 -40.91
C ARG A 58 -3.61 11.42 -39.44
N LEU A 59 -4.53 10.96 -38.59
CA LEU A 59 -4.54 11.22 -37.16
C LEU A 59 -3.35 10.60 -36.44
N MET A 60 -3.08 9.31 -36.70
CA MET A 60 -1.90 8.64 -36.14
C MET A 60 -0.60 9.30 -36.63
N SER A 61 -0.54 9.70 -37.90
CA SER A 61 0.63 10.43 -38.41
C SER A 61 0.85 11.73 -37.66
N SER A 62 -0.20 12.54 -37.48
CA SER A 62 -0.15 13.80 -36.72
C SER A 62 0.24 13.58 -35.26
N MET A 63 -0.22 12.50 -34.63
CA MET A 63 0.15 12.15 -33.27
C MET A 63 1.63 11.80 -33.15
N LEU A 64 2.14 10.98 -34.06
CA LEU A 64 3.55 10.61 -34.11
C LEU A 64 4.43 11.83 -34.45
N ASP A 65 3.93 12.81 -35.21
CA ASP A 65 4.58 14.12 -35.36
C ASP A 65 4.63 14.88 -34.03
N SER A 66 3.54 14.96 -33.27
CA SER A 66 3.53 15.60 -31.96
C SER A 66 4.49 14.94 -30.97
N LEU A 67 4.54 13.60 -30.94
CA LEU A 67 5.49 12.83 -30.12
C LEU A 67 6.96 13.09 -30.50
N SER A 68 7.24 13.40 -31.76
CA SER A 68 8.61 13.71 -32.21
C SER A 68 9.16 15.03 -31.65
N LEU A 69 8.28 15.91 -31.15
CA LEU A 69 8.66 17.20 -30.56
C LEU A 69 9.07 17.07 -29.09
N VAL A 70 8.86 15.91 -28.46
CA VAL A 70 9.18 15.69 -27.04
C VAL A 70 10.70 15.53 -26.89
N PRO A 71 11.38 16.42 -26.13
CA PRO A 71 12.81 16.31 -25.90
C PRO A 71 13.12 15.12 -24.98
N ASN A 72 14.20 14.37 -25.28
CA ASN A 72 14.66 13.21 -24.51
C ASN A 72 13.53 12.20 -24.21
N PRO A 73 12.97 11.54 -25.24
CA PRO A 73 11.79 10.70 -25.09
C PRO A 73 12.08 9.50 -24.18
N GLN A 74 11.46 9.49 -23.01
CA GLN A 74 11.45 8.35 -22.09
C GLN A 74 10.28 7.41 -22.38
N PHE A 75 9.99 7.22 -23.67
CA PHE A 75 8.90 6.36 -24.11
C PHE A 75 9.30 5.41 -25.24
N GLN A 76 8.70 4.22 -25.22
CA GLN A 76 8.84 3.19 -26.24
C GLN A 76 7.50 3.05 -26.97
N LEU A 77 7.55 2.95 -28.29
CA LEU A 77 6.35 2.82 -29.12
C LEU A 77 6.35 1.49 -29.86
N ALA A 78 5.17 0.91 -30.05
CA ALA A 78 4.95 -0.28 -30.85
C ALA A 78 3.64 -0.15 -31.66
N LEU A 79 3.51 -0.93 -32.73
CA LEU A 79 2.32 -0.99 -33.58
C LEU A 79 1.92 -2.45 -33.83
N ARG A 80 0.73 -2.79 -33.37
CA ARG A 80 -0.02 -3.98 -33.76
C ARG A 80 -1.16 -3.56 -34.68
N VAL A 81 -1.39 -4.34 -35.73
CA VAL A 81 -2.47 -4.11 -36.69
C VAL A 81 -3.28 -5.40 -36.82
N TYR A 82 -4.59 -5.28 -36.97
CA TYR A 82 -5.46 -6.42 -37.22
C TYR A 82 -6.34 -6.19 -38.45
N GLY A 83 -6.76 -7.28 -39.08
CA GLY A 83 -7.60 -7.25 -40.28
C GLY A 83 -6.88 -6.84 -41.55
N HIS A 84 -5.56 -6.67 -41.57
CA HIS A 84 -4.81 -6.23 -42.76
C HIS A 84 -4.15 -7.37 -43.54
N GLN A 85 -4.12 -8.60 -43.03
CA GLN A 85 -3.32 -9.67 -43.63
C GLN A 85 -4.08 -10.46 -44.70
N LYS A 86 -5.39 -10.62 -44.55
CA LYS A 86 -6.20 -11.45 -45.47
C LYS A 86 -7.52 -10.77 -45.81
N PRO A 87 -8.02 -10.90 -47.06
CA PRO A 87 -9.35 -10.42 -47.41
C PRO A 87 -10.44 -11.28 -46.74
N VAL A 88 -11.57 -10.66 -46.42
CA VAL A 88 -12.81 -11.36 -46.02
C VAL A 88 -13.79 -11.34 -47.20
N PRO A 89 -14.50 -12.45 -47.53
CA PRO A 89 -14.48 -13.79 -46.92
C PRO A 89 -13.32 -14.72 -47.40
N PRO A 90 -12.94 -15.77 -46.62
CA PRO A 90 -13.54 -16.21 -45.36
C PRO A 90 -13.09 -15.38 -44.15
N GLN A 91 -13.83 -15.51 -43.04
CA GLN A 91 -13.51 -14.85 -41.78
C GLN A 91 -12.23 -15.44 -41.16
N ASP A 92 -11.26 -14.60 -40.78
CA ASP A 92 -10.05 -15.02 -40.07
C ASP A 92 -9.85 -14.24 -38.77
N CYS A 93 -10.27 -14.86 -37.66
CA CYS A 93 -10.16 -14.29 -36.33
C CYS A 93 -8.73 -14.26 -35.78
N ASN A 94 -7.75 -14.83 -36.47
CA ASN A 94 -6.34 -14.78 -36.09
C ASN A 94 -5.55 -13.66 -36.79
N ASP A 95 -6.20 -12.86 -37.64
CA ASP A 95 -5.61 -11.74 -38.40
C ASP A 95 -5.26 -10.57 -37.47
N THR A 96 -4.16 -10.72 -36.74
CA THR A 96 -3.62 -9.69 -35.85
C THR A 96 -2.13 -9.91 -35.63
N LYS A 97 -1.32 -8.89 -35.95
CA LYS A 97 0.14 -8.99 -36.01
C LYS A 97 0.82 -7.74 -35.45
N LEU A 98 1.89 -7.96 -34.70
CA LEU A 98 2.82 -6.91 -34.28
C LEU A 98 3.71 -6.56 -35.49
N GLU A 99 3.43 -5.43 -36.14
CA GLU A 99 4.20 -4.96 -37.29
C GLU A 99 5.47 -4.22 -36.87
N VAL A 100 5.41 -3.51 -35.74
CA VAL A 100 6.56 -2.83 -35.15
C VAL A 100 6.61 -3.13 -33.66
N GLY A 101 7.61 -3.89 -33.22
CA GLY A 101 7.83 -4.18 -31.80
C GLY A 101 8.45 -2.99 -31.05
N PHE A 102 8.35 -2.98 -29.72
CA PHE A 102 8.78 -1.86 -28.88
C PHE A 102 10.25 -1.48 -29.07
N ALA A 103 10.48 -0.19 -29.28
CA ALA A 103 11.81 0.41 -29.24
C ALA A 103 11.69 1.92 -28.98
N TYR A 104 12.78 2.50 -28.46
CA TYR A 104 12.99 3.93 -28.50
C TYR A 104 13.13 4.36 -29.98
N ASN A 105 12.56 5.51 -30.34
CA ASN A 105 12.63 6.07 -31.70
C ASN A 105 11.93 5.25 -32.83
N ASN A 106 10.80 4.61 -32.52
CA ASN A 106 10.03 3.86 -33.53
C ASN A 106 9.10 4.71 -34.42
N LEU A 107 9.05 6.03 -34.21
CA LEU A 107 8.13 6.94 -34.87
C LEU A 107 8.13 6.80 -36.41
N GLY A 108 9.32 6.79 -37.03
CA GLY A 108 9.45 6.69 -38.49
C GLY A 108 8.99 5.33 -39.05
N ARG A 109 9.35 4.23 -38.38
CA ARG A 109 8.96 2.87 -38.79
C ARG A 109 7.45 2.68 -38.70
N ILE A 110 6.84 3.16 -37.62
CA ILE A 110 5.39 3.11 -37.42
C ILE A 110 4.68 3.91 -38.51
N LYS A 111 5.13 5.14 -38.83
CA LYS A 111 4.56 5.95 -39.93
C LYS A 111 4.62 5.23 -41.28
N GLN A 112 5.73 4.57 -41.58
CA GLN A 112 5.90 3.84 -42.84
C GLN A 112 4.89 2.70 -42.95
N VAL A 113 4.71 1.90 -41.90
CA VAL A 113 3.73 0.81 -41.88
C VAL A 113 2.33 1.37 -42.07
N ILE A 114 1.94 2.37 -41.26
CA ILE A 114 0.59 2.97 -41.29
C ILE A 114 0.21 3.44 -42.70
N ARG A 115 1.12 4.14 -43.40
CA ARG A 115 0.89 4.64 -44.78
C ARG A 115 0.71 3.53 -45.81
N SER A 116 1.22 2.33 -45.56
CA SER A 116 1.11 1.19 -46.46
C SER A 116 -0.13 0.33 -46.22
N LEU A 117 -0.82 0.52 -45.09
CA LEU A 117 -1.96 -0.29 -44.71
C LEU A 117 -3.13 -0.09 -45.66
N ARG A 118 -3.82 -1.18 -45.96
CA ARG A 118 -5.08 -1.21 -46.70
C ARG A 118 -6.10 -1.99 -45.89
N PRO A 119 -7.35 -1.51 -45.79
CA PRO A 119 -8.42 -2.26 -45.16
C PRO A 119 -8.66 -3.58 -45.92
N MET A 120 -8.80 -4.73 -45.26
CA MET A 120 -8.99 -6.01 -45.99
C MET A 120 -9.93 -7.02 -45.31
N GLY A 121 -9.68 -7.32 -44.05
CA GLY A 121 -10.06 -8.57 -43.39
C GLY A 121 -11.11 -8.42 -42.32
N THR A 122 -11.06 -9.34 -41.36
CA THR A 122 -11.98 -9.44 -40.22
C THR A 122 -11.57 -8.52 -39.07
N THR A 123 -12.48 -8.23 -38.13
CA THR A 123 -12.29 -7.36 -36.95
C THR A 123 -12.15 -8.19 -35.65
N PRO A 124 -10.97 -8.80 -35.32
CA PRO A 124 -10.75 -9.56 -34.09
C PRO A 124 -10.20 -8.67 -32.95
N ILE A 125 -11.06 -7.89 -32.29
CA ILE A 125 -10.65 -6.90 -31.28
C ILE A 125 -10.16 -7.58 -30.00
N ALA A 126 -10.98 -8.46 -29.41
CA ALA A 126 -10.66 -9.16 -28.18
C ALA A 126 -9.34 -9.95 -28.32
N ARG A 127 -9.17 -10.71 -29.42
CA ARG A 127 -7.92 -11.44 -29.68
C ARG A 127 -6.72 -10.52 -29.84
N SER A 128 -6.90 -9.36 -30.47
CA SER A 128 -5.83 -8.36 -30.63
C SER A 128 -5.41 -7.77 -29.29
N ILE A 129 -6.37 -7.47 -28.41
CA ILE A 129 -6.14 -7.02 -27.03
C ILE A 129 -5.39 -8.09 -26.22
N LEU A 130 -5.81 -9.35 -26.32
CA LEU A 130 -5.15 -10.46 -25.62
C LEU A 130 -3.73 -10.73 -26.12
N ARG A 131 -3.49 -10.63 -27.44
CA ARG A 131 -2.13 -10.78 -27.99
C ARG A 131 -1.24 -9.59 -27.67
N ALA A 132 -1.80 -8.38 -27.62
CA ALA A 132 -1.10 -7.16 -27.22
C ALA A 132 -0.41 -7.30 -25.86
N ASP A 133 -0.99 -8.06 -24.92
CA ASP A 133 -0.36 -8.38 -23.62
C ASP A 133 1.07 -8.93 -23.74
N ASN A 134 1.28 -9.79 -24.75
CA ASN A 134 2.55 -10.51 -24.95
C ASN A 134 3.57 -9.68 -25.73
N ASP A 135 3.18 -8.55 -26.31
CA ASP A 135 4.07 -7.71 -27.09
C ASP A 135 4.95 -6.80 -26.21
N PHE A 136 4.53 -6.55 -24.97
CA PHE A 136 5.28 -5.69 -24.05
C PHE A 136 6.56 -6.39 -23.55
N PRO A 137 7.70 -5.68 -23.52
CA PRO A 137 8.93 -6.19 -22.91
C PRO A 137 8.72 -6.54 -21.43
N LYS A 138 9.33 -7.63 -20.99
CA LYS A 138 9.23 -8.11 -19.60
C LYS A 138 10.14 -7.34 -18.64
N ASP A 139 11.27 -6.87 -19.14
CA ASP A 139 12.18 -5.98 -18.42
C ASP A 139 11.56 -4.60 -18.32
N CYS A 140 11.93 -3.82 -17.30
CA CYS A 140 11.60 -2.39 -17.21
C CYS A 140 12.90 -1.62 -16.91
N PRO A 141 13.43 -0.83 -17.86
CA PRO A 141 14.73 -0.17 -17.70
C PRO A 141 14.83 0.74 -16.48
N THR A 142 13.70 1.31 -16.06
CA THR A 142 13.60 2.31 -15.00
C THR A 142 13.01 1.75 -13.70
N GLY A 143 12.80 0.43 -13.60
CA GLY A 143 12.12 -0.22 -12.47
C GLY A 143 10.59 -0.02 -12.46
N HIS A 144 10.10 1.14 -12.91
CA HIS A 144 8.68 1.45 -13.09
C HIS A 144 8.36 1.81 -14.55
N CYS A 145 7.40 1.10 -15.16
CA CYS A 145 6.99 1.27 -16.55
C CYS A 145 5.48 1.44 -16.64
N ARG A 146 5.05 2.43 -17.43
CA ARG A 146 3.64 2.70 -17.71
C ARG A 146 3.24 2.03 -19.02
N ASP A 147 2.52 0.92 -18.95
CA ASP A 147 2.13 0.13 -20.12
C ASP A 147 0.71 0.50 -20.58
N ILE A 148 0.63 1.18 -21.72
CA ILE A 148 -0.60 1.75 -22.27
C ILE A 148 -0.87 1.14 -23.65
N ILE A 149 -2.12 0.76 -23.88
CA ILE A 149 -2.62 0.30 -25.17
C ILE A 149 -3.63 1.32 -25.68
N LEU A 150 -3.37 1.87 -26.86
CA LEU A 150 -4.28 2.74 -27.58
C LEU A 150 -4.94 1.92 -28.70
N LEU A 151 -6.19 1.53 -28.48
CA LEU A 151 -6.99 0.80 -29.47
C LEU A 151 -7.68 1.81 -30.38
N ILE A 152 -7.44 1.76 -31.67
CA ILE A 152 -8.07 2.62 -32.68
C ILE A 152 -8.90 1.70 -33.58
N THR A 153 -10.22 1.82 -33.51
CA THR A 153 -11.16 0.92 -34.21
C THR A 153 -12.39 1.66 -34.68
N ASP A 154 -13.12 1.10 -35.65
CA ASP A 154 -14.45 1.57 -35.99
C ASP A 154 -15.59 0.79 -35.33
N GLY A 155 -15.25 -0.16 -34.44
CA GLY A 155 -16.16 -0.69 -33.44
C GLY A 155 -16.36 -2.20 -33.51
N VAL A 156 -17.38 -2.66 -34.22
CA VAL A 156 -18.03 -3.96 -33.94
C VAL A 156 -17.09 -5.16 -34.08
N GLU A 157 -16.92 -5.91 -32.99
CA GLU A 157 -16.22 -7.19 -32.96
C GLU A 157 -16.90 -8.21 -33.89
N ALA A 158 -16.10 -8.91 -34.70
CA ALA A 158 -16.62 -9.86 -35.68
C ALA A 158 -16.37 -11.33 -35.30
N CYS A 159 -15.66 -11.63 -34.21
CA CYS A 159 -15.10 -12.96 -33.93
C CYS A 159 -15.63 -13.69 -32.68
N ASP A 160 -16.86 -13.39 -32.25
CA ASP A 160 -17.57 -14.04 -31.11
C ASP A 160 -16.81 -14.04 -29.76
N GLU A 161 -15.72 -13.29 -29.64
CA GLU A 161 -14.99 -13.06 -28.39
C GLU A 161 -15.49 -11.79 -27.70
N ASP A 162 -15.22 -11.63 -26.40
CA ASP A 162 -15.66 -10.48 -25.61
C ASP A 162 -14.52 -9.47 -25.34
N PRO A 163 -14.56 -8.26 -25.94
CA PRO A 163 -13.60 -7.19 -25.66
C PRO A 163 -13.58 -6.74 -24.19
N CYS A 164 -14.71 -6.81 -23.48
CA CYS A 164 -14.80 -6.47 -22.06
C CYS A 164 -13.94 -7.41 -21.21
N GLU A 165 -14.04 -8.72 -21.47
CA GLU A 165 -13.26 -9.74 -20.74
C GLU A 165 -11.77 -9.58 -21.04
N ALA A 166 -11.41 -9.37 -22.31
CA ALA A 166 -10.03 -9.11 -22.71
C ALA A 166 -9.45 -7.88 -22.00
N SER A 167 -10.21 -6.78 -21.89
CA SER A 167 -9.80 -5.59 -21.15
C SER A 167 -9.61 -5.87 -19.67
N ALA A 168 -10.54 -6.58 -19.03
CA ALA A 168 -10.46 -6.91 -17.61
C ALA A 168 -9.19 -7.74 -17.28
N ILE A 169 -8.81 -8.67 -18.16
CA ILE A 169 -7.57 -9.46 -18.03
C ILE A 169 -6.34 -8.55 -18.08
N LEU A 170 -6.30 -7.59 -19.00
CA LEU A 170 -5.19 -6.65 -19.13
C LEU A 170 -5.07 -5.69 -17.96
N GLN A 171 -6.18 -5.14 -17.50
CA GLN A 171 -6.20 -4.22 -16.35
C GLN A 171 -5.69 -4.91 -15.09
N LYS A 172 -6.04 -6.19 -14.87
CA LYS A 172 -5.47 -7.01 -13.78
C LYS A 172 -3.96 -7.17 -13.87
N LYS A 173 -3.39 -7.16 -15.08
CA LYS A 173 -1.95 -7.21 -15.33
C LYS A 173 -1.26 -5.85 -15.25
N GLY A 174 -2.00 -4.78 -14.91
CA GLY A 174 -1.48 -3.42 -14.82
C GLY A 174 -1.32 -2.72 -16.17
N ARG A 175 -1.91 -3.26 -17.25
CA ARG A 175 -1.93 -2.60 -18.57
C ARG A 175 -3.17 -1.73 -18.70
N VAL A 176 -2.97 -0.48 -19.09
CA VAL A 176 -4.08 0.45 -19.29
C VAL A 176 -4.54 0.38 -20.73
N LEU A 177 -5.82 0.03 -20.95
CA LEU A 177 -6.44 0.07 -22.27
C LEU A 177 -7.26 1.35 -22.46
N LYS A 178 -7.02 2.06 -23.55
CA LYS A 178 -7.73 3.28 -23.95
C LYS A 178 -8.30 3.11 -25.36
N PRO A 179 -9.60 2.82 -25.50
CA PRO A 179 -10.25 2.72 -26.80
C PRO A 179 -10.55 4.10 -27.42
N PHE A 180 -10.27 4.22 -28.70
CA PHE A 180 -10.60 5.34 -29.58
C PHE A 180 -11.44 4.78 -30.71
N VAL A 181 -12.72 5.15 -30.73
CA VAL A 181 -13.67 4.54 -31.64
C VAL A 181 -14.11 5.58 -32.66
N ILE A 182 -13.94 5.25 -33.94
CA ILE A 182 -14.16 6.15 -35.07
C ILE A 182 -15.60 6.01 -35.57
N GLY A 183 -16.35 7.11 -35.55
CA GLY A 183 -17.70 7.17 -36.12
C GLY A 183 -18.82 6.66 -35.20
N VAL A 184 -18.65 6.76 -33.88
CA VAL A 184 -19.62 6.25 -32.88
C VAL A 184 -20.82 7.18 -32.66
N GLY A 185 -20.71 8.47 -32.99
CA GLY A 185 -21.72 9.49 -32.69
C GLY A 185 -23.16 9.26 -33.20
N LEU A 186 -23.48 8.11 -33.81
CA LEU A 186 -24.79 7.74 -34.30
C LEU A 186 -25.39 6.46 -33.67
N ASP A 187 -24.64 5.65 -32.90
CA ASP A 187 -25.13 4.38 -32.33
C ASP A 187 -24.89 4.28 -30.80
N LYS A 188 -25.98 4.43 -30.03
CA LYS A 188 -25.96 4.40 -28.56
C LYS A 188 -25.74 3.01 -27.96
N ASP A 189 -25.97 1.95 -28.73
CA ASP A 189 -25.78 0.59 -28.25
C ASP A 189 -24.32 0.15 -28.42
N LEU A 190 -23.64 0.67 -29.45
CA LEU A 190 -22.19 0.55 -29.59
C LEU A 190 -21.43 1.24 -28.44
N ILE A 191 -21.90 2.40 -28.00
CA ILE A 191 -21.34 3.14 -26.84
C ILE A 191 -21.30 2.25 -25.58
N LYS A 192 -22.42 1.64 -25.22
CA LYS A 192 -22.52 0.80 -24.01
C LYS A 192 -21.63 -0.42 -24.08
N THR A 193 -21.37 -0.92 -25.29
CA THR A 193 -20.52 -2.10 -25.52
C THR A 193 -19.05 -1.80 -25.23
N PHE A 194 -18.61 -0.55 -25.38
CA PHE A 194 -17.21 -0.16 -25.14
C PHE A 194 -16.95 0.47 -23.75
N ASP A 195 -17.99 0.80 -22.99
CA ASP A 195 -17.87 1.33 -21.62
C ASP A 195 -17.07 0.39 -20.70
N CYS A 196 -17.22 -0.92 -20.87
CA CYS A 196 -16.48 -1.94 -20.11
C CYS A 196 -15.01 -2.05 -20.52
N VAL A 197 -14.66 -1.69 -21.76
CA VAL A 197 -13.32 -1.85 -22.33
C VAL A 197 -12.40 -0.77 -21.78
N GLY A 198 -12.93 0.43 -21.57
CA GLY A 198 -12.23 1.54 -20.95
C GLY A 198 -12.93 2.86 -21.25
N THR A 199 -12.32 3.97 -20.82
CA THR A 199 -12.78 5.31 -21.21
C THR A 199 -12.64 5.46 -22.73
N TYR A 200 -13.74 5.39 -23.46
CA TYR A 200 -13.74 5.58 -24.91
C TYR A 200 -13.82 7.05 -25.28
N TYR A 201 -13.26 7.39 -26.43
CA TYR A 201 -13.35 8.71 -27.01
C TYR A 201 -14.09 8.63 -28.33
N ASP A 202 -15.30 9.19 -28.35
CA ASP A 202 -16.02 9.42 -29.60
C ASP A 202 -15.43 10.63 -30.30
N ALA A 203 -15.07 10.44 -31.56
CA ALA A 203 -14.90 11.54 -32.46
C ALA A 203 -16.09 11.61 -33.38
N SER A 204 -16.91 12.64 -33.16
CA SER A 204 -17.90 13.11 -34.11
C SER A 204 -17.24 13.67 -35.39
N ASP A 205 -16.01 14.17 -35.28
CA ASP A 205 -15.24 14.81 -36.33
C ASP A 205 -13.72 14.71 -36.06
N GLU A 206 -12.90 14.92 -37.10
CA GLU A 206 -11.45 14.79 -37.00
C GLU A 206 -10.80 15.72 -35.93
N LYS A 207 -11.30 16.95 -35.78
CA LYS A 207 -10.71 17.93 -34.85
C LYS A 207 -10.89 17.49 -33.40
N THR A 208 -12.08 16.98 -33.08
CA THR A 208 -12.40 16.43 -31.76
C THR A 208 -11.53 15.21 -31.45
N PHE A 209 -11.32 14.29 -32.41
CA PHE A 209 -10.40 13.16 -32.23
C PHE A 209 -8.98 13.63 -31.92
N LYS A 210 -8.46 14.56 -32.75
CA LYS A 210 -7.10 15.08 -32.60
C LYS A 210 -6.87 15.69 -31.21
N LYS A 211 -7.87 16.41 -30.68
CA LYS A 211 -7.82 16.98 -29.34
C LYS A 211 -7.83 15.90 -28.25
N ALA A 212 -8.74 14.93 -28.34
CA ALA A 212 -8.84 13.84 -27.36
C ALA A 212 -7.56 13.00 -27.32
N LEU A 213 -7.02 12.65 -28.48
CA LEU A 213 -5.78 11.91 -28.62
C LEU A 213 -4.59 12.70 -28.05
N GLY A 214 -4.51 14.00 -28.33
CA GLY A 214 -3.47 14.88 -27.76
C GLY A 214 -3.50 14.89 -26.23
N VAL A 215 -4.68 14.97 -25.62
CA VAL A 215 -4.83 14.91 -24.15
C VAL A 215 -4.30 13.59 -23.60
N ILE A 216 -4.67 12.44 -24.19
CA ILE A 216 -4.19 11.14 -23.71
C ILE A 216 -2.68 10.99 -23.84
N VAL A 217 -2.07 11.51 -24.91
CA VAL A 217 -0.62 11.52 -25.04
C VAL A 217 0.04 12.31 -23.93
N THR A 218 -0.46 13.53 -23.67
CA THR A 218 0.05 14.34 -22.56
C THR A 218 -0.13 13.62 -21.23
N GLN A 219 -1.27 12.96 -20.99
CA GLN A 219 -1.51 12.17 -19.79
C GLN A 219 -0.58 10.95 -19.67
N ALA A 220 -0.27 10.30 -20.79
CA ALA A 220 0.60 9.13 -20.87
C ALA A 220 2.07 9.47 -20.66
N LEU A 221 2.46 10.69 -21.00
CA LEU A 221 3.85 11.14 -20.89
C LEU A 221 4.10 11.90 -19.59
N ASP A 222 3.16 12.70 -19.14
CA ASP A 222 3.34 13.55 -17.98
C ASP A 222 2.76 12.91 -16.73
N ASN A 223 3.57 12.88 -15.67
CA ASN A 223 3.05 12.60 -14.34
C ASN A 223 2.27 13.82 -13.85
N THR A 224 1.29 13.58 -13.00
CA THR A 224 0.64 14.64 -12.26
C THR A 224 1.11 14.62 -10.80
N THR A 225 0.75 15.67 -10.06
CA THR A 225 1.11 15.74 -8.65
C THR A 225 -0.08 15.37 -7.80
N GLY A 226 0.18 14.83 -6.62
CA GLY A 226 -0.84 14.66 -5.61
C GLY A 226 -0.25 14.59 -4.22
N GLN A 227 -1.13 14.54 -3.23
CA GLN A 227 -0.75 14.41 -1.83
C GLN A 227 -1.73 13.51 -1.10
N ILE A 228 -1.28 12.95 0.03
CA ILE A 228 -2.11 12.11 0.89
C ILE A 228 -2.35 12.85 2.20
N ASN A 229 -3.60 13.22 2.45
CA ASN A 229 -4.04 13.91 3.65
C ASN A 229 -4.43 12.89 4.73
N LEU A 230 -3.71 12.87 5.84
CA LEU A 230 -4.06 12.10 7.01
C LEU A 230 -4.85 12.99 7.98
N VAL A 231 -6.17 12.92 7.88
CA VAL A 231 -7.08 13.89 8.50
C VAL A 231 -7.59 13.42 9.86
N ASP A 232 -7.77 14.37 10.78
CA ASP A 232 -8.45 14.15 12.05
C ASP A 232 -9.98 14.31 11.93
N GLN A 233 -10.68 14.22 13.07
CA GLN A 233 -12.14 14.39 13.16
C GLN A 233 -12.64 15.78 12.74
N PHE A 234 -11.76 16.77 12.64
CA PHE A 234 -12.05 18.14 12.23
C PHE A 234 -11.67 18.39 10.76
N GLY A 235 -11.22 17.36 10.04
CA GLY A 235 -10.76 17.46 8.67
C GLY A 235 -9.38 18.13 8.52
N LYS A 236 -8.62 18.26 9.62
CA LYS A 236 -7.28 18.86 9.60
C LYS A 236 -6.21 17.79 9.48
N ASN A 237 -5.14 18.09 8.75
CA ASN A 237 -3.98 17.23 8.66
C ASN A 237 -3.34 17.08 10.05
N SER A 238 -3.23 15.83 10.51
CA SER A 238 -2.73 15.52 11.86
C SER A 238 -1.79 14.31 11.89
N GLY A 239 -2.00 13.34 10.99
CA GLY A 239 -1.13 12.17 10.89
C GLY A 239 0.15 12.46 10.10
N THR A 240 1.27 11.91 10.58
CA THR A 240 2.56 11.89 9.87
C THR A 240 3.41 10.69 10.30
N ASN A 241 4.49 10.41 9.59
CA ASN A 241 5.45 9.34 9.86
C ASN A 241 4.84 7.93 9.88
N LEU A 242 3.73 7.74 9.15
CA LEU A 242 3.06 6.45 9.03
C LEU A 242 3.42 5.78 7.69
N PRO A 243 3.66 4.45 7.68
CA PRO A 243 3.82 3.72 6.44
C PRO A 243 2.52 3.71 5.64
N ILE A 244 2.63 3.94 4.34
CA ILE A 244 1.52 3.92 3.38
C ILE A 244 1.89 2.98 2.24
N LEU A 245 0.96 2.09 1.90
CA LEU A 245 0.98 1.37 0.64
C LEU A 245 -0.12 1.93 -0.25
N LEU A 246 0.28 2.48 -1.40
CA LEU A 246 -0.60 2.95 -2.45
C LEU A 246 -0.65 1.92 -3.58
N ARG A 247 -1.85 1.64 -4.06
CA ARG A 247 -2.14 0.61 -5.07
C ARG A 247 -2.93 1.21 -6.21
N ASN A 248 -2.72 0.66 -7.40
CA ASN A 248 -3.64 0.86 -8.51
C ASN A 248 -4.95 0.12 -8.18
N SER A 249 -6.07 0.83 -8.22
CA SER A 249 -7.38 0.28 -7.83
C SER A 249 -7.86 -0.85 -8.76
N ALA A 250 -7.54 -0.78 -10.05
CA ALA A 250 -7.95 -1.79 -11.02
C ALA A 250 -7.09 -3.06 -10.94
N SER A 251 -5.77 -2.93 -10.86
CA SER A 251 -4.85 -4.08 -10.84
C SER A 251 -4.58 -4.64 -9.45
N LYS A 252 -4.83 -3.85 -8.39
CA LYS A 252 -4.47 -4.12 -6.98
C LYS A 252 -2.96 -4.25 -6.73
N LEU A 253 -2.13 -3.96 -7.74
CA LEU A 253 -0.67 -3.94 -7.59
C LEU A 253 -0.23 -2.74 -6.76
N VAL A 254 0.79 -2.94 -5.92
CA VAL A 254 1.42 -1.86 -5.17
C VAL A 254 2.20 -0.99 -6.14
N ASP A 255 1.81 0.27 -6.21
CA ASP A 255 2.50 1.29 -7.01
C ASP A 255 3.59 1.97 -6.18
N ARG A 256 3.26 2.34 -4.93
CA ARG A 256 4.20 3.02 -4.04
C ARG A 256 4.15 2.47 -2.62
N SER A 257 5.32 2.40 -2.00
CA SER A 257 5.51 2.13 -0.57
C SER A 257 6.31 3.27 0.03
N ILE A 258 5.66 4.10 0.84
CA ILE A 258 6.23 5.36 1.34
C ILE A 258 5.99 5.52 2.83
N ILE A 259 6.81 6.34 3.48
CA ILE A 259 6.50 6.88 4.81
C ILE A 259 5.93 8.27 4.60
N HIS A 260 4.74 8.52 5.17
CA HIS A 260 4.10 9.83 5.11
C HIS A 260 4.93 10.87 5.85
N THR A 261 4.99 12.09 5.31
CA THR A 261 5.66 13.21 5.95
C THR A 261 4.87 14.51 5.74
N MET A 262 5.14 15.50 6.58
CA MET A 262 4.56 16.85 6.50
C MET A 262 5.66 17.90 6.60
N ASN A 263 5.47 19.02 5.92
CA ASN A 263 6.33 20.20 6.04
C ASN A 263 6.00 21.02 7.31
N TYR A 264 6.76 22.09 7.54
CA TYR A 264 6.61 22.97 8.72
C TYR A 264 5.29 23.76 8.76
N HIS A 265 4.51 23.76 7.68
CA HIS A 265 3.16 24.34 7.61
C HIS A 265 2.05 23.29 7.77
N ASN A 266 2.38 22.06 8.19
CA ASN A 266 1.45 20.92 8.29
C ASN A 266 0.79 20.54 6.94
N GLN A 267 1.51 20.76 5.84
CA GLN A 267 1.10 20.29 4.52
C GLN A 267 1.85 18.99 4.20
N PRO A 268 1.14 17.95 3.76
CA PRO A 268 1.78 16.71 3.30
C PRO A 268 2.70 16.95 2.11
N ASP A 269 3.66 16.03 1.95
CA ASP A 269 4.55 16.06 0.81
C ASP A 269 3.84 15.82 -0.53
N THR A 270 4.44 16.34 -1.61
CA THR A 270 3.94 16.18 -2.97
C THR A 270 4.53 14.94 -3.62
N LEU A 271 3.65 14.07 -4.10
CA LEU A 271 3.96 12.83 -4.78
C LEU A 271 3.70 12.97 -6.27
N LEU A 272 4.55 12.34 -7.09
CA LEU A 272 4.23 12.12 -8.50
C LEU A 272 3.31 10.91 -8.63
N VAL A 273 2.16 11.11 -9.26
CA VAL A 273 1.13 10.08 -9.46
C VAL A 273 0.74 10.01 -10.92
N ASP A 274 0.34 8.83 -11.38
CA ASP A 274 -0.12 8.63 -12.75
C ASP A 274 -1.57 9.15 -12.89
N PRO A 275 -1.82 10.13 -13.78
CA PRO A 275 -3.17 10.68 -13.97
C PRO A 275 -4.16 9.72 -14.61
N ILE A 276 -3.71 8.59 -15.16
CA ILE A 276 -4.54 7.66 -15.93
C ILE A 276 -5.20 6.61 -15.03
N VAL A 277 -4.62 6.36 -13.85
CA VAL A 277 -5.08 5.32 -12.92
C VAL A 277 -5.81 5.91 -11.74
N SER A 278 -6.71 5.13 -11.15
CA SER A 278 -7.29 5.43 -9.84
C SER A 278 -6.46 4.75 -8.77
N TYR A 279 -6.23 5.45 -7.66
CA TYR A 279 -5.44 4.96 -6.55
C TYR A 279 -6.31 4.66 -5.34
N GLU A 280 -6.00 3.56 -4.68
CA GLU A 280 -6.48 3.22 -3.34
C GLU A 280 -5.27 2.87 -2.45
N GLY A 281 -5.46 2.74 -1.15
CA GLY A 281 -4.32 2.39 -0.31
C GLY A 281 -4.64 2.04 1.12
N THR A 282 -3.58 1.85 1.89
CA THR A 282 -3.66 1.55 3.32
C THR A 282 -2.59 2.33 4.06
N VAL A 283 -3.03 3.09 5.05
CA VAL A 283 -2.17 3.69 6.07
C VAL A 283 -2.02 2.69 7.21
N TYR A 284 -0.79 2.30 7.50
CA TYR A 284 -0.47 1.34 8.57
C TYR A 284 -0.39 2.04 9.92
N SER A 285 -1.53 2.57 10.37
CA SER A 285 -1.79 2.92 11.77
C SER A 285 -2.19 1.69 12.58
N ILE A 286 -2.41 1.84 13.90
CA ILE A 286 -2.92 0.77 14.76
C ILE A 286 -4.33 1.14 15.23
N PRO A 287 -5.41 0.50 14.73
CA PRO A 287 -5.44 -0.42 13.58
C PRO A 287 -5.22 0.31 12.22
N PRO A 288 -4.95 -0.43 11.12
CA PRO A 288 -4.75 0.16 9.79
C PRO A 288 -5.99 0.90 9.27
N ARG A 289 -5.78 1.94 8.47
CA ARG A 289 -6.85 2.78 7.90
C ARG A 289 -6.79 2.81 6.37
N PRO A 290 -7.92 2.66 5.67
CA PRO A 290 -7.94 2.68 4.21
C PRO A 290 -7.82 4.10 3.67
N ILE A 291 -7.12 4.25 2.55
CA ILE A 291 -7.24 5.39 1.65
C ILE A 291 -8.29 5.01 0.61
N ARG A 292 -9.34 5.82 0.48
CA ARG A 292 -10.43 5.56 -0.46
C ARG A 292 -9.95 5.64 -1.91
N GLU A 293 -10.56 4.85 -2.78
CA GLU A 293 -10.34 4.94 -4.21
C GLU A 293 -10.58 6.36 -4.70
N THR A 294 -9.57 6.92 -5.35
CA THR A 294 -9.56 8.30 -5.84
C THR A 294 -9.04 8.31 -7.28
N ALA A 295 -9.83 8.85 -8.20
CA ALA A 295 -9.41 9.09 -9.58
C ALA A 295 -8.45 10.29 -9.65
N MET A 296 -7.41 10.17 -10.47
CA MET A 296 -6.45 11.25 -10.69
C MET A 296 -6.85 12.11 -11.89
N TYR A 297 -6.51 13.39 -11.85
CA TYR A 297 -6.76 14.34 -12.91
C TYR A 297 -5.45 14.97 -13.38
N ALA A 298 -5.17 14.83 -14.67
CA ALA A 298 -3.97 15.38 -15.29
C ALA A 298 -3.88 16.90 -15.19
N GLY A 299 -2.65 17.40 -15.02
CA GLY A 299 -2.37 18.84 -14.91
C GLY A 299 -2.96 19.52 -13.67
N LYS A 300 -3.55 18.77 -12.74
CA LYS A 300 -4.08 19.27 -11.46
C LYS A 300 -3.32 18.65 -10.32
N HIS A 301 -3.19 19.37 -9.21
CA HIS A 301 -2.72 18.76 -7.98
C HIS A 301 -3.86 17.95 -7.34
N ASN A 302 -3.63 16.65 -7.12
CA ASN A 302 -4.64 15.70 -6.66
C ASN A 302 -4.57 15.48 -5.15
N HIS A 303 -5.72 15.21 -4.54
CA HIS A 303 -5.80 14.99 -3.10
C HIS A 303 -6.43 13.64 -2.80
N MET A 304 -5.67 12.79 -2.10
CA MET A 304 -6.17 11.56 -1.48
C MET A 304 -6.29 11.80 0.02
N ALA A 305 -7.17 11.06 0.70
CA ALA A 305 -7.36 11.21 2.13
C ALA A 305 -7.62 9.88 2.85
N ALA A 306 -7.17 9.80 4.10
CA ALA A 306 -7.52 8.76 5.05
C ALA A 306 -7.79 9.37 6.43
N ASP A 307 -8.83 8.85 7.09
CA ASP A 307 -9.22 9.27 8.44
C ASP A 307 -8.28 8.62 9.46
N VAL A 308 -7.35 9.41 9.99
CA VAL A 308 -6.30 8.96 10.91
C VAL A 308 -6.31 9.83 12.16
N VAL A 309 -7.35 9.64 12.97
CA VAL A 309 -7.50 10.32 14.26
C VAL A 309 -6.61 9.60 15.28
N GLN A 310 -5.49 10.19 15.68
CA GLN A 310 -4.51 9.52 16.55
C GLN A 310 -4.65 9.89 18.04
N GLY A 311 -4.37 8.93 18.92
CA GLY A 311 -4.22 9.10 20.36
C GLY A 311 -3.04 8.28 20.88
N GLY A 312 -2.28 8.81 21.84
CA GLY A 312 -1.13 8.14 22.43
C GLY A 312 -1.52 7.27 23.61
N LEU A 313 -0.88 6.11 23.76
CA LEU A 313 -0.92 5.28 24.96
C LEU A 313 0.51 5.09 25.47
N LYS A 314 0.76 5.62 26.68
CA LYS A 314 2.01 5.46 27.40
C LYS A 314 1.80 4.45 28.53
N LEU A 315 2.56 3.36 28.49
CA LEU A 315 2.56 2.37 29.56
C LEU A 315 3.81 2.59 30.40
N THR A 316 3.65 2.79 31.70
CA THR A 316 4.75 3.12 32.61
C THR A 316 4.78 2.15 33.78
N MET A 317 5.98 1.69 34.13
CA MET A 317 6.22 0.92 35.35
C MET A 317 7.47 1.47 36.05
N PRO A 318 7.29 2.41 36.99
CA PRO A 318 8.39 3.03 37.71
C PRO A 318 9.17 1.99 38.52
N GLY A 319 10.49 2.15 38.61
CA GLY A 319 11.31 1.26 39.45
C GLY A 319 11.61 -0.11 38.84
N LEU A 320 11.31 -0.33 37.55
CA LEU A 320 11.78 -1.51 36.84
C LEU A 320 13.31 -1.52 36.78
N LYS A 321 13.93 -2.61 37.25
CA LYS A 321 15.38 -2.78 37.16
C LYS A 321 15.76 -3.09 35.70
N LEU A 322 16.92 -2.61 35.24
CA LEU A 322 17.42 -2.91 33.88
C LEU A 322 17.54 -4.42 33.57
N SER A 323 17.73 -5.25 34.61
CA SER A 323 17.84 -6.71 34.46
C SER A 323 16.49 -7.42 34.32
N GLN A 324 15.36 -6.73 34.55
CA GLN A 324 14.02 -7.31 34.47
C GLN A 324 13.40 -6.96 33.11
N MET A 325 12.83 -7.96 32.44
CA MET A 325 12.04 -7.70 31.24
C MET A 325 10.75 -6.98 31.63
N PRO A 326 10.39 -5.88 30.95
CA PRO A 326 9.11 -5.22 31.18
C PRO A 326 7.97 -6.19 30.83
N PRO A 327 6.86 -6.18 31.59
CA PRO A 327 5.65 -6.85 31.17
C PRO A 327 5.17 -6.24 29.84
N VAL A 328 4.32 -6.98 29.15
CA VAL A 328 3.66 -6.52 27.92
C VAL A 328 2.17 -6.40 28.16
N ALA A 329 1.54 -5.43 27.52
CA ALA A 329 0.09 -5.31 27.43
C ALA A 329 -0.37 -5.78 26.04
N VAL A 330 -1.30 -6.72 26.02
CA VAL A 330 -2.01 -7.11 24.80
C VAL A 330 -3.18 -6.14 24.62
N VAL A 331 -3.18 -5.41 23.51
CA VAL A 331 -4.18 -4.39 23.18
C VAL A 331 -5.21 -4.99 22.24
N ARG A 332 -6.49 -4.82 22.57
CA ARG A 332 -7.61 -5.40 21.84
C ARG A 332 -8.70 -4.37 21.57
N ALA A 333 -9.38 -4.53 20.45
CA ALA A 333 -10.60 -3.81 20.13
C ALA A 333 -11.76 -4.40 20.95
N PRO A 334 -12.58 -3.59 21.65
CA PRO A 334 -13.74 -4.07 22.39
C PRO A 334 -14.76 -4.82 21.51
N GLU A 335 -14.87 -4.42 20.24
CA GLU A 335 -15.74 -5.04 19.24
C GLU A 335 -15.28 -6.44 18.80
N ASN A 336 -13.99 -6.76 18.94
CA ASN A 336 -13.44 -8.06 18.58
C ASN A 336 -12.38 -8.51 19.61
N PRO A 337 -12.81 -8.97 20.81
CA PRO A 337 -11.90 -9.31 21.90
C PRO A 337 -11.03 -10.55 21.62
N ALA A 338 -11.33 -11.33 20.57
CA ALA A 338 -10.49 -12.46 20.18
C ALA A 338 -9.20 -12.01 19.49
N ASP A 339 -9.27 -10.91 18.73
CA ASP A 339 -8.15 -10.43 17.92
C ASP A 339 -7.16 -9.60 18.76
N ILE A 340 -5.87 -9.77 18.48
CA ILE A 340 -4.79 -8.99 19.11
C ILE A 340 -4.41 -7.90 18.13
N LEU A 341 -4.76 -6.66 18.47
CA LEU A 341 -4.39 -5.51 17.63
C LEU A 341 -2.89 -5.22 17.72
N HIS A 342 -2.35 -5.27 18.94
CA HIS A 342 -0.95 -4.94 19.19
C HIS A 342 -0.48 -5.51 20.54
N VAL A 343 0.83 -5.73 20.68
CA VAL A 343 1.47 -6.11 21.94
C VAL A 343 2.47 -5.02 22.31
N GLN A 344 2.15 -4.23 23.34
CA GLN A 344 2.95 -3.09 23.76
C GLN A 344 3.77 -3.40 25.01
N PRO A 345 5.11 -3.31 24.96
CA PRO A 345 5.94 -3.38 26.16
C PRO A 345 5.71 -2.18 27.09
N PHE A 346 5.80 -2.40 28.40
CA PHE A 346 5.83 -1.30 29.36
C PHE A 346 7.10 -0.43 29.19
N ASN A 347 7.00 0.82 29.63
CA ASN A 347 7.97 1.90 29.43
C ASN A 347 8.12 2.32 27.96
N THR A 348 7.04 2.23 27.18
CA THR A 348 6.96 2.71 25.80
C THR A 348 5.75 3.63 25.62
N THR A 349 5.84 4.53 24.64
CA THR A 349 4.71 5.32 24.15
C THR A 349 4.43 4.87 22.72
N VAL A 350 3.19 4.45 22.45
CA VAL A 350 2.75 4.02 21.12
C VAL A 350 1.50 4.81 20.74
N THR A 351 1.41 5.16 19.46
CA THR A 351 0.26 5.88 18.91
C THR A 351 -0.73 4.90 18.29
N TYR A 352 -2.00 5.03 18.66
CA TYR A 352 -3.12 4.25 18.15
C TYR A 352 -4.15 5.19 17.52
N ILE A 353 -5.13 4.62 16.82
CA ILE A 353 -6.33 5.38 16.45
C ILE A 353 -7.13 5.69 17.72
N ALA A 354 -7.64 6.91 17.86
CA ALA A 354 -8.47 7.30 18.99
C ALA A 354 -9.72 6.40 19.08
N GLY A 355 -10.06 5.99 20.30
CA GLY A 355 -11.08 4.97 20.55
C GLY A 355 -10.91 4.29 21.90
N SER A 356 -11.77 3.33 22.19
CA SER A 356 -11.69 2.50 23.40
C SER A 356 -10.97 1.19 23.11
N TYR A 357 -10.13 0.75 24.04
CA TYR A 357 -9.33 -0.47 23.95
C TYR A 357 -9.36 -1.23 25.25
N ASP A 358 -9.36 -2.55 25.16
CA ASP A 358 -9.17 -3.45 26.29
C ASP A 358 -7.72 -3.91 26.34
N LEU A 359 -7.11 -3.78 27.52
CA LEU A 359 -5.71 -4.10 27.79
C LEU A 359 -5.64 -5.32 28.70
N ASP A 360 -5.02 -6.40 28.22
CA ASP A 360 -4.59 -7.53 29.04
C ASP A 360 -3.10 -7.37 29.37
N ILE A 361 -2.81 -6.91 30.58
CA ILE A 361 -1.44 -6.72 31.07
C ILE A 361 -0.95 -8.04 31.64
N LEU A 362 0.13 -8.57 31.05
CA LEU A 362 0.67 -9.90 31.35
C LEU A 362 1.54 -9.92 32.62
N THR A 363 0.97 -9.46 33.73
CA THR A 363 1.52 -9.58 35.09
C THR A 363 0.93 -10.78 35.83
N LEU A 364 1.44 -11.04 37.05
CA LEU A 364 0.85 -12.01 37.98
C LEU A 364 0.38 -11.29 39.25
N PRO A 365 -0.92 -11.30 39.60
CA PRO A 365 -2.05 -11.68 38.73
C PRO A 365 -2.13 -10.81 37.47
N ARG A 366 -2.85 -11.32 36.46
CA ARG A 366 -3.10 -10.59 35.21
C ARG A 366 -4.01 -9.40 35.50
N ILE A 367 -3.67 -8.23 34.98
CA ILE A 367 -4.49 -7.02 35.13
C ILE A 367 -5.25 -6.81 33.82
N ARG A 368 -6.57 -6.59 33.90
CA ARG A 368 -7.38 -6.17 32.76
C ARG A 368 -7.88 -4.76 32.99
N GLN A 369 -7.74 -3.91 31.99
CA GLN A 369 -8.18 -2.53 32.07
C GLN A 369 -8.72 -2.04 30.72
N ARG A 370 -9.85 -1.34 30.75
CA ARG A 370 -10.34 -0.59 29.59
C ARG A 370 -9.78 0.82 29.60
N VAL A 371 -9.29 1.28 28.45
CA VAL A 371 -8.78 2.63 28.25
C VAL A 371 -9.50 3.30 27.10
N THR A 372 -9.71 4.62 27.18
CA THR A 372 -10.24 5.42 26.07
C THR A 372 -9.20 6.45 25.69
N LEU A 373 -8.67 6.34 24.47
CA LEU A 373 -7.67 7.24 23.92
C LEU A 373 -8.37 8.42 23.24
N LYS A 374 -8.06 9.63 23.71
CA LYS A 374 -8.61 10.86 23.12
C LYS A 374 -7.69 11.39 22.01
N PRO A 375 -8.26 11.96 20.95
CA PRO A 375 -7.51 12.56 19.84
C PRO A 375 -6.46 13.57 20.30
N GLY A 376 -5.23 13.47 19.79
CA GLY A 376 -4.14 14.43 20.05
C GLY A 376 -3.58 14.42 21.48
N THR A 377 -4.05 13.52 22.35
CA THR A 377 -3.58 13.41 23.74
C THR A 377 -2.92 12.06 23.98
N THR A 378 -2.03 11.99 24.97
CA THR A 378 -1.43 10.73 25.41
C THR A 378 -2.03 10.33 26.76
N GLN A 379 -2.72 9.19 26.79
CA GLN A 379 -3.18 8.59 28.03
C GLN A 379 -2.06 7.75 28.64
N GLU A 380 -1.75 7.98 29.91
CA GLU A 380 -0.76 7.20 30.65
C GLU A 380 -1.45 6.17 31.57
N ILE A 381 -0.92 4.95 31.56
CA ILE A 381 -1.30 3.88 32.50
C ILE A 381 -0.04 3.46 33.24
N THR A 382 -0.11 3.59 34.56
CA THR A 382 1.00 3.30 35.46
C THR A 382 0.65 2.12 36.34
N ILE A 383 1.51 1.10 36.35
CA ILE A 383 1.43 -0.01 37.30
C ILE A 383 2.65 -0.03 38.21
N PRO A 384 2.53 -0.53 39.45
CA PRO A 384 3.69 -0.68 40.32
C PRO A 384 4.61 -1.81 39.82
N PRO A 385 5.91 -1.77 40.16
CA PRO A 385 6.83 -2.86 39.85
C PRO A 385 6.48 -4.10 40.68
N ALA A 386 6.60 -5.28 40.06
CA ALA A 386 6.42 -6.55 40.75
C ALA A 386 7.46 -6.74 41.87
N GLY A 387 7.05 -7.41 42.95
CA GLY A 387 7.94 -7.94 43.97
C GLY A 387 8.42 -9.36 43.60
N GLU A 388 9.63 -9.69 44.02
CA GLU A 388 10.23 -11.01 43.82
C GLU A 388 9.92 -11.92 45.01
N VAL A 389 9.10 -12.94 44.79
CA VAL A 389 8.69 -13.88 45.83
C VAL A 389 9.42 -15.20 45.65
N THR A 390 10.20 -15.59 46.65
CA THR A 390 10.80 -16.92 46.72
C THR A 390 9.97 -17.80 47.64
N ILE A 391 9.40 -18.87 47.11
CA ILE A 391 8.71 -19.90 47.89
C ILE A 391 9.69 -21.03 48.17
N GLN A 392 9.87 -21.34 49.44
CA GLN A 392 10.75 -22.41 49.92
C GLN A 392 9.91 -23.48 50.65
N LEU A 393 9.82 -24.65 50.04
CA LEU A 393 9.08 -25.82 50.52
C LEU A 393 10.03 -26.77 51.23
N LYS A 394 9.55 -27.47 52.27
CA LYS A 394 10.31 -28.51 52.96
C LYS A 394 10.61 -29.73 52.09
N SER A 395 9.69 -30.09 51.20
CA SER A 395 9.82 -31.20 50.24
C SER A 395 9.07 -30.83 48.96
N SER A 396 9.31 -31.59 47.89
CA SER A 396 8.56 -31.43 46.64
C SER A 396 7.10 -31.84 46.83
N GLY A 397 6.19 -31.24 46.08
CA GLY A 397 4.76 -31.43 46.32
C GLY A 397 3.87 -30.57 45.45
N TYR A 398 2.58 -30.65 45.70
CA TYR A 398 1.55 -29.99 44.90
C TYR A 398 1.12 -28.70 45.58
N GLY A 399 0.95 -27.63 44.82
CA GLY A 399 0.45 -26.38 45.37
C GLY A 399 0.14 -25.32 44.34
N ALA A 400 -0.43 -24.22 44.82
CA ALA A 400 -0.76 -23.06 44.01
C ALA A 400 -0.76 -21.78 44.84
N ILE A 401 -0.57 -20.66 44.16
CA ILE A 401 -0.62 -19.31 44.71
C ILE A 401 -1.95 -18.68 44.33
N PHE A 402 -2.58 -18.03 45.31
CA PHE A 402 -3.82 -17.28 45.17
C PHE A 402 -3.60 -15.84 45.64
N VAL A 403 -4.12 -14.88 44.88
CA VAL A 403 -4.27 -13.50 45.36
C VAL A 403 -5.57 -13.41 46.14
N VAL A 404 -5.55 -12.69 47.26
CA VAL A 404 -6.69 -12.57 48.18
C VAL A 404 -7.16 -11.13 48.19
N ASP A 405 -8.42 -10.91 47.81
CA ASP A 405 -9.13 -9.64 47.93
C ASP A 405 -10.39 -9.85 48.76
N GLY A 406 -10.36 -9.42 50.02
CA GLY A 406 -11.42 -9.72 51.00
C GLY A 406 -11.64 -11.23 51.16
N SER A 407 -12.83 -11.71 50.78
CA SER A 407 -13.20 -13.13 50.80
C SER A 407 -12.77 -13.89 49.54
N ASP A 408 -12.45 -13.19 48.46
CA ASP A 408 -12.32 -13.78 47.13
C ASP A 408 -10.88 -14.18 46.85
N TRP A 409 -10.69 -15.44 46.43
CA TRP A 409 -9.38 -16.01 46.14
C TRP A 409 -9.28 -16.28 44.66
N THR A 410 -8.42 -15.53 43.98
CA THR A 410 -8.19 -15.71 42.55
C THR A 410 -6.90 -16.50 42.35
N TRP A 411 -6.96 -17.57 41.56
CA TRP A 411 -5.79 -18.37 41.21
C TRP A 411 -4.79 -17.55 40.38
N VAL A 412 -3.51 -17.61 40.76
CA VAL A 412 -2.43 -16.82 40.14
C VAL A 412 -1.47 -17.71 39.36
N ALA A 413 -0.91 -18.72 40.02
CA ALA A 413 0.10 -19.61 39.44
C ALA A 413 0.14 -20.96 40.16
N PRO A 414 0.47 -22.06 39.44
CA PRO A 414 0.78 -23.34 40.07
C PRO A 414 2.21 -23.33 40.62
N LEU A 415 2.47 -24.16 41.63
CA LEU A 415 3.83 -24.50 42.04
C LEU A 415 4.36 -25.64 41.16
N ASP A 416 5.64 -25.60 40.82
CA ASP A 416 6.37 -26.71 40.21
C ASP A 416 6.44 -27.88 41.20
N GLU A 417 6.01 -29.06 40.78
CA GLU A 417 5.89 -30.24 41.63
C GLU A 417 7.23 -30.86 42.05
N LEU A 418 8.32 -30.53 41.35
CA LEU A 418 9.65 -31.11 41.54
C LEU A 418 10.56 -30.17 42.32
N GLN A 419 10.33 -28.86 42.26
CA GLN A 419 11.20 -27.87 42.87
C GLN A 419 10.78 -27.52 44.30
N THR A 420 11.75 -27.54 45.22
CA THR A 420 11.54 -27.08 46.61
C THR A 420 11.78 -25.59 46.78
N ARG A 421 12.43 -24.92 45.82
CA ARG A 421 12.67 -23.48 45.82
C ARG A 421 12.28 -22.90 44.47
N GLN A 422 11.33 -21.97 44.48
CA GLN A 422 10.72 -21.41 43.27
C GLN A 422 10.61 -19.89 43.41
N GLN A 423 10.76 -19.16 42.29
CA GLN A 423 10.72 -17.71 42.27
C GLN A 423 9.59 -17.21 41.35
N PHE A 424 8.84 -16.23 41.83
CA PHE A 424 7.70 -15.63 41.13
C PHE A 424 7.78 -14.11 41.23
N SER A 425 7.61 -13.41 40.09
CA SER A 425 7.43 -11.96 40.08
C SER A 425 5.94 -11.64 40.22
N LEU A 426 5.51 -11.25 41.42
CA LEU A 426 4.11 -11.00 41.76
C LEU A 426 3.85 -9.50 41.95
N GLN A 427 2.70 -9.01 41.48
CA GLN A 427 2.25 -7.65 41.71
C GLN A 427 1.97 -7.41 43.21
N PRO A 428 2.05 -6.17 43.69
CA PRO A 428 1.79 -5.86 45.10
C PRO A 428 0.40 -6.32 45.54
N GLY A 429 0.31 -6.94 46.72
CA GLY A 429 -0.94 -7.49 47.21
C GLY A 429 -0.77 -8.51 48.33
N THR A 430 -1.91 -9.05 48.79
CA THR A 430 -1.95 -10.12 49.79
C THR A 430 -2.20 -11.44 49.08
N TYR A 431 -1.42 -12.45 49.44
CA TYR A 431 -1.42 -13.76 48.80
C TYR A 431 -1.53 -14.88 49.81
N LYS A 432 -2.04 -16.02 49.34
CA LYS A 432 -1.99 -17.29 50.02
C LYS A 432 -1.38 -18.34 49.13
N VAL A 433 -0.53 -19.17 49.71
CA VAL A 433 -0.01 -20.38 49.06
C VAL A 433 -0.62 -21.59 49.75
N ILE A 434 -1.17 -22.50 48.95
CA ILE A 434 -1.61 -23.83 49.40
C ILE A 434 -0.58 -24.83 48.91
N TYR A 435 -0.12 -25.72 49.81
CA TYR A 435 0.89 -26.71 49.48
C TYR A 435 0.65 -28.02 50.24
N ARG A 436 0.88 -29.15 49.58
CA ARG A 436 0.88 -30.49 50.17
C ARG A 436 2.11 -31.28 49.70
N PRO A 437 2.89 -31.91 50.60
CA PRO A 437 4.01 -32.77 50.21
C PRO A 437 3.59 -33.89 49.26
N ARG A 438 4.45 -34.24 48.31
CA ARG A 438 4.17 -35.30 47.34
C ARG A 438 3.97 -36.67 47.99
N THR A 439 4.69 -36.93 49.08
CA THR A 439 4.63 -38.18 49.84
C THR A 439 3.38 -38.31 50.71
N ALA A 440 2.66 -37.20 50.96
CA ALA A 440 1.44 -37.24 51.74
C ALA A 440 0.30 -37.88 50.93
N GLN A 441 -0.46 -38.79 51.54
CA GLN A 441 -1.57 -39.49 50.88
C GLN A 441 -2.95 -38.96 51.29
N GLN A 442 -3.01 -37.95 52.18
CA GLN A 442 -4.27 -37.36 52.65
C GLN A 442 -4.27 -35.83 52.42
N THR A 443 -5.44 -35.27 52.13
CA THR A 443 -5.63 -33.83 51.91
C THR A 443 -5.43 -32.99 53.17
N THR A 444 -5.59 -33.58 54.35
CA THR A 444 -5.38 -32.96 55.66
C THR A 444 -3.95 -32.44 55.88
N TYR A 445 -2.97 -32.96 55.13
CA TYR A 445 -1.59 -32.47 55.15
C TYR A 445 -1.35 -31.20 54.34
N SER A 446 -2.40 -30.62 53.76
CA SER A 446 -2.32 -29.33 53.07
C SER A 446 -2.05 -28.21 54.06
N LYS A 447 -1.06 -27.38 53.76
CA LYS A 447 -0.71 -26.19 54.52
C LYS A 447 -1.08 -24.97 53.71
N THR A 448 -1.60 -23.97 54.41
CA THR A 448 -1.94 -22.67 53.84
C THR A 448 -1.13 -21.61 54.57
N GLN A 449 -0.38 -20.80 53.83
CA GLN A 449 0.41 -19.70 54.39
C GLN A 449 0.01 -18.39 53.70
N THR A 450 -0.28 -17.36 54.49
CA THR A 450 -0.51 -15.99 54.00
C THR A 450 0.81 -15.22 53.97
N PHE A 451 0.99 -14.39 52.94
CA PHE A 451 2.11 -13.46 52.82
C PHE A 451 1.71 -12.21 52.04
N THR A 452 2.46 -11.13 52.20
CA THR A 452 2.26 -9.86 51.48
C THR A 452 3.44 -9.56 50.58
N VAL A 453 3.15 -8.93 49.45
CA VAL A 453 4.16 -8.51 48.47
C VAL A 453 4.11 -7.00 48.35
N SER A 454 5.25 -6.34 48.58
CA SER A 454 5.41 -4.91 48.40
C SER A 454 6.06 -4.60 47.04
N PRO A 455 5.84 -3.39 46.48
CA PRO A 455 6.42 -3.02 45.18
C PRO A 455 7.95 -3.13 45.18
N GLY A 456 8.51 -3.86 44.21
CA GLY A 456 9.96 -3.99 44.02
C GLY A 456 10.74 -4.68 45.16
N SER A 457 10.06 -5.21 46.18
CA SER A 457 10.70 -5.89 47.31
C SER A 457 10.94 -7.37 47.04
N SER A 458 11.81 -8.00 47.84
CA SER A 458 11.97 -9.46 47.85
C SER A 458 11.33 -10.07 49.09
N THR A 459 10.46 -11.07 48.91
CA THR A 459 9.76 -11.78 50.00
C THR A 459 10.13 -13.26 49.98
N LEU A 460 10.58 -13.80 51.12
CA LEU A 460 10.84 -15.23 51.29
C LEU A 460 9.69 -15.88 52.08
N VAL A 461 9.01 -16.84 51.46
CA VAL A 461 7.91 -17.59 52.08
C VAL A 461 8.37 -19.01 52.36
N ARG A 462 8.53 -19.37 53.64
CA ARG A 462 8.93 -20.72 54.05
C ARG A 462 7.70 -21.52 54.46
N ILE A 463 7.47 -22.64 53.79
CA ILE A 463 6.42 -23.61 54.13
C ILE A 463 7.11 -24.85 54.70
N LEU A 464 7.23 -24.86 56.03
CA LEU A 464 7.85 -25.94 56.80
C LEU A 464 6.94 -27.15 56.93
#